data_AF-A0A427SVR3-F1
#
_entry.id   AF-A0A427SVR3-F1
#
_cell.length_a   1.000
_cell.length_b   1.000
_cell.length_c   1.000
_cell.angle_alpha   90.00
_cell.angle_beta   90.00
_cell.angle_gamma   90.00
#
_symmetry.space_group_name_H-M   'P 1'
#
loop_
_entity.id
_entity.type
_entity.pdbx_description
1 polymer ?
#
loop_
_entity_poly.entity_id
_entity_poly.type
_entity_poly.pdbx_seq_one_letter_code
_entity_poly.pdbx_strand_id
1 'polypeptide(L)'
;MVEAGSEKQPVEVASGEQGELFPDNSLPDELVGYRGPAACQIAGITYRQLDYWARTKLVAPSIRTAHGSGSQRLYSFKDILVLKVVKRLLDTGVSLQNIRVAVDHLRLRGVRDLAKVTLFSDGTTVYECTSPEEIVDLLQGGQGVFGIAVSGAMQEISGTIHEFPAERADGGVVETHEPDELTQRRNARKTG
;
A
#
# COMPACT_ATOMS: atom_id res chain seq x y z
N MET A 1 -57.57 -36.27 -18.64
CA MET A 1 -57.09 -37.67 -18.77
C MET A 1 -55.57 -37.59 -18.84
N VAL A 2 -54.85 -37.83 -17.72
CA VAL A 2 -54.19 -39.10 -17.29
C VAL A 2 -53.27 -39.66 -18.41
N GLU A 3 -51.98 -39.97 -18.26
CA GLU A 3 -51.03 -40.42 -17.19
C GLU A 3 -49.59 -39.93 -17.57
N ALA A 4 -48.58 -39.64 -16.73
CA ALA A 4 -47.94 -40.26 -15.55
C ALA A 4 -47.01 -41.48 -15.83
N GLY A 5 -45.72 -41.33 -15.46
CA GLY A 5 -44.68 -42.39 -15.31
C GLY A 5 -43.28 -41.95 -15.84
N SER A 6 -42.35 -41.34 -15.08
CA SER A 6 -41.44 -41.88 -14.03
C SER A 6 -40.53 -43.01 -14.57
N GLU A 7 -39.20 -43.11 -14.40
CA GLU A 7 -38.17 -42.48 -13.56
C GLU A 7 -36.79 -42.84 -14.17
N LYS A 8 -35.75 -42.02 -13.97
CA LYS A 8 -34.48 -42.42 -13.31
C LYS A 8 -33.44 -41.30 -13.37
N GLN A 9 -33.20 -40.71 -12.20
CA GLN A 9 -31.95 -40.03 -11.86
C GLN A 9 -30.81 -41.06 -11.77
N PRO A 10 -29.56 -40.66 -12.02
CA PRO A 10 -28.66 -40.50 -10.87
C PRO A 10 -27.68 -39.30 -10.94
N VAL A 11 -27.51 -38.70 -9.75
CA VAL A 11 -26.24 -38.36 -9.08
C VAL A 11 -25.41 -37.16 -9.59
N GLU A 12 -25.58 -36.09 -8.82
CA GLU A 12 -24.67 -35.04 -8.38
C GLU A 12 -23.16 -35.38 -8.43
N VAL A 13 -22.39 -34.51 -9.08
CA VAL A 13 -20.99 -34.29 -8.70
C VAL A 13 -20.82 -32.80 -8.48
N ALA A 14 -20.87 -32.41 -7.21
CA ALA A 14 -20.44 -31.10 -6.75
C ALA A 14 -18.99 -30.89 -7.20
N SER A 15 -18.79 -29.99 -8.17
CA SER A 15 -17.48 -29.45 -8.49
C SER A 15 -17.03 -28.66 -7.27
N GLY A 16 -16.15 -29.28 -6.49
CA GLY A 16 -15.63 -28.72 -5.26
C GLY A 16 -15.15 -27.30 -5.46
N GLU A 17 -15.66 -26.42 -4.61
CA GLU A 17 -15.08 -25.14 -4.27
C GLU A 17 -13.71 -25.42 -3.63
N GLN A 18 -12.69 -25.70 -4.45
CA GLN A 18 -11.31 -25.53 -4.03
C GLN A 18 -11.08 -24.03 -4.04
N GLY A 19 -11.36 -23.42 -2.88
CA GLY A 19 -10.94 -22.06 -2.56
C GLY A 19 -9.47 -21.88 -2.91
N GLU A 20 -9.15 -20.70 -3.44
CA GLU A 20 -7.82 -20.30 -3.88
C GLU A 20 -6.74 -20.74 -2.87
N LEU A 21 -6.03 -21.83 -3.20
CA LEU A 21 -5.08 -22.51 -2.30
C LEU A 21 -3.77 -21.74 -2.10
N PHE A 22 -3.64 -20.57 -2.72
CA PHE A 22 -2.50 -19.68 -2.56
C PHE A 22 -3.05 -18.25 -2.56
N PRO A 23 -3.29 -17.63 -1.38
CA PRO A 23 -3.43 -16.19 -1.36
C PRO A 23 -2.17 -15.63 -2.03
N ASP A 24 -2.38 -14.76 -3.01
CA ASP A 24 -1.33 -14.07 -3.73
C ASP A 24 -0.49 -13.28 -2.72
N ASN A 25 0.57 -13.91 -2.19
CA ASN A 25 1.42 -13.47 -1.08
C ASN A 25 2.27 -12.24 -1.42
N SER A 26 1.90 -11.52 -2.47
CA SER A 26 2.53 -10.28 -2.94
C SER A 26 1.83 -9.02 -2.42
N LEU A 27 0.65 -9.15 -1.81
CA LEU A 27 -0.02 -8.05 -1.11
C LEU A 27 0.39 -8.08 0.37
N PRO A 28 0.79 -6.94 0.98
CA PRO A 28 1.04 -6.87 2.41
C PRO A 28 -0.24 -7.30 3.14
N ASP A 29 -0.11 -8.21 4.09
CA ASP A 29 -1.22 -8.65 4.93
C ASP A 29 -1.97 -7.43 5.51
N GLU A 30 -3.27 -7.35 5.22
CA GLU A 30 -4.12 -6.20 5.55
C GLU A 30 -4.27 -5.98 7.07
N LEU A 31 -3.85 -6.93 7.90
CA LEU A 31 -3.85 -6.83 9.35
C LEU A 31 -2.47 -6.49 9.94
N VAL A 32 -1.42 -6.44 9.11
CA VAL A 32 -0.06 -6.12 9.55
C VAL A 32 0.19 -4.61 9.48
N GLY A 33 0.72 -4.06 10.58
CA GLY A 33 1.08 -2.66 10.65
C GLY A 33 2.32 -2.39 11.48
N TYR A 34 2.80 -1.16 11.37
CA TYR A 34 4.04 -0.68 11.96
C TYR A 34 3.73 0.41 12.98
N ARG A 35 4.47 0.40 14.09
CA ARG A 35 4.34 1.44 15.12
C ARG A 35 4.82 2.80 14.61
N GLY A 36 4.40 3.86 15.29
CA GLY A 36 4.77 5.24 14.98
C GLY A 36 6.28 5.48 14.76
N PRO A 37 7.20 4.97 15.61
CA PRO A 37 8.63 5.14 15.40
C PRO A 37 9.13 4.54 14.08
N ALA A 38 8.71 3.32 13.74
CA ALA A 38 9.05 2.69 12.47
C ALA A 38 8.48 3.47 11.28
N ALA A 39 7.20 3.85 11.34
CA ALA A 39 6.57 4.67 10.30
C ALA A 39 7.29 6.00 10.09
N CYS A 40 7.73 6.67 11.17
CA CYS A 40 8.51 7.91 11.09
C CYS A 40 9.85 7.68 10.37
N GLN A 41 10.58 6.62 10.73
CA GLN A 41 11.89 6.34 10.16
C GLN A 41 11.80 5.96 8.69
N ILE A 42 10.87 5.07 8.32
CA ILE A 42 10.68 4.61 6.93
C ILE A 42 10.22 5.76 6.02
N ALA A 43 9.26 6.58 6.48
CA ALA A 43 8.78 7.72 5.70
C ALA A 43 9.73 8.93 5.75
N GLY A 44 10.70 8.94 6.66
CA GLY A 44 11.63 10.04 6.89
C GLY A 44 10.93 11.30 7.42
N ILE A 45 10.02 11.15 8.37
CA ILE A 45 9.28 12.24 9.02
C ILE A 45 9.52 12.25 10.51
N THR A 46 9.29 13.40 11.14
CA THR A 46 9.35 13.52 12.59
C THR A 46 8.09 12.97 13.25
N TYR A 47 8.20 12.57 14.52
CA TYR A 47 7.04 12.15 15.32
C TYR A 47 5.96 13.25 15.42
N ARG A 48 6.37 14.52 15.47
CA ARG A 48 5.46 15.67 15.48
C ARG A 48 4.68 15.80 14.18
N GLN A 49 5.32 15.59 13.03
CA GLN A 49 4.63 15.56 11.73
C GLN A 49 3.62 14.41 11.69
N LEU A 50 4.03 13.21 12.10
CA LEU A 50 3.15 12.05 12.16
C LEU A 50 1.91 12.32 13.04
N ASP A 51 2.11 12.82 14.26
CA ASP A 51 1.00 13.11 15.17
C ASP A 51 0.10 14.23 14.66
N TYR A 52 0.68 15.30 14.11
CA TYR A 52 -0.09 16.39 13.51
C TYR A 52 -0.94 15.91 12.33
N TRP A 53 -0.39 15.11 11.43
CA TRP A 53 -1.12 14.57 10.28
C TRP A 53 -2.18 13.54 10.67
N ALA A 54 -1.95 12.74 11.71
CA ALA A 54 -2.96 11.85 12.27
C ALA A 54 -4.12 12.64 12.90
N ARG A 55 -3.81 13.65 13.73
CA ARG A 55 -4.82 14.47 14.42
C ARG A 55 -5.65 15.31 13.45
N THR A 56 -5.03 15.80 12.37
CA THR A 56 -5.72 16.56 11.30
C THR A 56 -6.33 15.66 10.23
N LYS A 57 -6.23 14.33 10.37
CA LYS A 57 -6.73 13.31 9.43
C LYS A 57 -6.11 13.37 8.03
N LEU A 58 -5.02 14.11 7.84
CA LEU A 58 -4.26 14.08 6.58
C LEU A 58 -3.74 12.67 6.30
N VAL A 59 -3.14 12.01 7.30
CA VAL A 59 -2.81 10.58 7.24
C VAL A 59 -3.01 9.97 8.62
N ALA A 60 -3.95 9.04 8.74
CA ALA A 60 -4.29 8.35 9.98
C ALA A 60 -3.90 6.86 9.88
N PRO A 61 -3.62 6.19 11.01
CA PRO A 61 -3.36 4.75 11.00
C PRO A 61 -4.61 3.98 10.54
N SER A 62 -4.44 3.10 9.55
CA SER A 62 -5.51 2.27 8.98
C SER A 62 -5.64 0.90 9.65
N ILE A 63 -4.56 0.36 10.22
CA ILE A 63 -4.56 -0.98 10.85
C ILE A 63 -5.14 -0.92 12.26
N ARG A 64 -4.67 0.03 13.07
CA ARG A 64 -5.17 0.23 14.42
C ARG A 64 -5.07 1.68 14.84
N THR A 65 -6.19 2.29 15.17
CA THR A 65 -6.24 3.59 15.82
C THR A 65 -5.99 3.44 17.33
N ALA A 66 -5.54 4.51 17.98
CA ALA A 66 -5.40 4.51 19.43
C ALA A 66 -6.77 4.75 20.10
N HIS A 67 -7.14 3.88 21.03
CA HIS A 67 -8.29 4.00 21.93
C HIS A 67 -7.82 3.89 23.38
N GLY A 68 -7.72 5.03 24.08
CA GLY A 68 -7.32 5.07 25.50
C GLY A 68 -5.83 4.84 25.76
N SER A 69 -5.47 4.83 27.05
CA SER A 69 -4.09 4.63 27.52
C SER A 69 -3.61 3.20 27.19
N GLY A 70 -2.41 3.07 26.64
CA GLY A 70 -1.78 1.78 26.33
C GLY A 70 -2.05 1.23 24.92
N SER A 71 -3.08 1.73 24.22
CA SER A 71 -3.33 1.35 22.83
C SER A 71 -2.32 2.01 21.89
N GLN A 72 -1.75 1.23 20.98
CA GLN A 72 -0.73 1.71 20.06
C GLN A 72 -1.25 1.75 18.62
N ARG A 73 -0.97 2.88 17.96
CA ARG A 73 -1.30 3.10 16.55
C ARG A 73 -0.47 2.16 15.68
N LEU A 74 -1.11 1.47 14.75
CA LEU A 74 -0.46 0.66 13.72
C LEU A 74 -0.78 1.24 12.35
N TYR A 75 0.27 1.53 11.58
CA TYR A 75 0.21 2.08 10.23
C TYR A 75 0.46 0.97 9.21
N SER A 76 -0.39 0.85 8.20
CA SER A 76 -0.19 -0.12 7.12
C SER A 76 0.98 0.29 6.23
N PHE A 77 1.41 -0.63 5.35
CA PHE A 77 2.33 -0.29 4.26
C PHE A 77 1.82 0.91 3.44
N LYS A 78 0.52 0.91 3.11
CA LYS A 78 -0.12 1.99 2.35
C LYS A 78 -0.08 3.32 3.10
N ASP A 79 -0.30 3.31 4.41
CA ASP A 79 -0.19 4.54 5.22
C ASP A 79 1.22 5.12 5.15
N ILE A 80 2.26 4.28 5.28
CA ILE A 80 3.65 4.69 5.22
C ILE A 80 4.01 5.24 3.84
N LEU A 81 3.50 4.62 2.77
CA LEU A 81 3.65 5.13 1.41
C LEU A 81 3.05 6.53 1.26
N VAL A 82 1.81 6.72 1.74
CA VAL A 82 1.15 8.03 1.70
C VAL A 82 1.91 9.05 2.55
N LEU A 83 2.39 8.69 3.75
CA LEU A 83 3.23 9.56 4.59
C LEU A 83 4.48 10.04 3.84
N LYS A 84 5.16 9.13 3.14
CA LYS A 84 6.37 9.44 2.37
C LYS A 84 6.09 10.35 1.18
N VAL A 85 4.98 10.12 0.48
CA VAL A 85 4.53 11.00 -0.63
C VAL A 85 4.16 12.40 -0.12
N VAL A 86 3.41 12.48 0.99
CA VAL A 86 3.08 13.76 1.66
C VAL A 86 4.35 14.54 2.02
N LYS A 87 5.35 13.85 2.59
CA LYS A 87 6.65 14.45 2.92
C LYS A 87 7.33 15.01 1.67
N ARG A 88 7.41 14.24 0.58
CA ARG A 88 8.04 14.71 -0.67
C ARG A 88 7.32 15.92 -1.26
N LEU A 89 5.99 15.95 -1.27
CA LEU A 89 5.21 17.09 -1.75
C LEU A 89 5.46 18.34 -0.88
N LEU A 90 5.51 18.18 0.45
CA LEU A 90 5.82 19.29 1.36
C LEU A 90 7.26 19.82 1.17
N ASP A 91 8.24 18.94 1.00
CA ASP A 91 9.64 19.33 0.80
C ASP A 91 9.84 20.14 -0.49
N THR A 92 8.97 19.93 -1.49
CA THR A 92 8.95 20.71 -2.75
C THR A 92 8.15 22.01 -2.66
N GLY A 93 7.55 22.33 -1.51
CA GLY A 93 6.80 23.56 -1.28
C GLY A 93 5.33 23.53 -1.69
N VAL A 94 4.76 22.36 -1.97
CA VAL A 94 3.32 22.26 -2.27
C VAL A 94 2.48 22.58 -1.04
N SER A 95 1.43 23.37 -1.24
CA SER A 95 0.51 23.74 -0.16
C SER A 95 -0.18 22.52 0.45
N LEU A 96 -0.44 22.58 1.76
CA LEU A 96 -1.14 21.50 2.48
C LEU A 96 -2.55 21.23 1.90
N GLN A 97 -3.18 22.25 1.33
CA GLN A 97 -4.50 22.12 0.69
C GLN A 97 -4.42 21.21 -0.54
N ASN A 98 -3.45 21.44 -1.43
CA ASN A 98 -3.28 20.62 -2.64
C ASN A 98 -2.82 19.21 -2.30
N ILE A 99 -1.97 19.08 -1.29
CA ILE A 99 -1.55 17.76 -0.79
C ILE A 99 -2.75 16.95 -0.31
N ARG A 100 -3.74 17.57 0.33
CA ARG A 100 -4.94 16.86 0.79
C ARG A 100 -5.71 16.24 -0.38
N VAL A 101 -5.88 17.00 -1.47
CA VAL A 101 -6.51 16.51 -2.69
C VAL A 101 -5.75 15.30 -3.24
N ALA A 102 -4.42 15.41 -3.38
CA ALA A 102 -3.58 14.31 -3.85
C ALA A 102 -3.68 13.05 -2.97
N VAL A 103 -3.67 13.23 -1.64
CA VAL A 103 -3.80 12.13 -0.68
C VAL A 103 -5.14 11.40 -0.81
N ASP A 104 -6.23 12.14 -1.01
CA ASP A 104 -7.55 11.53 -1.17
C ASP A 104 -7.60 10.66 -2.43
N HIS A 105 -6.96 11.07 -3.53
CA HIS A 105 -6.80 10.25 -4.73
C HIS A 105 -5.98 8.97 -4.47
N LEU A 106 -4.86 9.06 -3.76
CA LEU A 106 -4.04 7.87 -3.44
C LEU A 106 -4.78 6.87 -2.55
N ARG A 107 -5.65 7.35 -1.65
CA ARG A 107 -6.42 6.50 -0.74
C ARG A 107 -7.47 5.66 -1.44
N LEU A 108 -8.04 6.14 -2.54
CA LEU A 108 -9.06 5.42 -3.31
C LEU A 108 -8.51 4.23 -4.10
N ARG A 109 -7.18 4.13 -4.27
CA ARG A 109 -6.51 3.10 -5.08
C ARG A 109 -5.99 1.93 -4.26
N GLY A 110 -5.95 0.74 -4.84
CA GLY A 110 -5.23 -0.40 -4.28
C GLY A 110 -3.71 -0.17 -4.32
N VAL A 111 -2.95 -0.89 -3.49
CA VAL A 111 -1.48 -0.76 -3.45
C VAL A 111 -0.84 -1.07 -4.82
N ARG A 112 -1.40 -2.03 -5.57
CA ARG A 112 -0.93 -2.37 -6.92
C ARG A 112 -1.11 -1.24 -7.93
N ASP A 113 -2.22 -0.52 -7.85
CA ASP A 113 -2.51 0.58 -8.76
C ASP A 113 -1.65 1.80 -8.46
N LEU A 114 -1.28 2.00 -7.20
CA LEU A 114 -0.36 3.07 -6.79
C LEU A 114 1.02 2.94 -7.47
N ALA A 115 1.46 1.74 -7.83
CA ALA A 115 2.73 1.55 -8.53
C ALA A 115 2.75 2.13 -9.95
N LYS A 116 1.60 2.50 -10.52
CA LYS A 116 1.49 3.13 -11.85
C LYS A 116 1.34 4.65 -11.79
N VAL A 117 1.23 5.21 -10.58
CA VAL A 117 0.92 6.62 -10.38
C VAL A 117 2.20 7.45 -10.34
N THR A 118 2.19 8.54 -11.11
CA THR A 118 3.16 9.63 -10.95
C THR A 118 2.39 10.91 -10.65
N LEU A 119 2.69 11.54 -9.50
CA LEU A 119 2.11 12.83 -9.15
C LEU A 119 2.98 13.94 -9.72
N PHE A 120 2.38 14.88 -10.43
CA PHE A 120 3.05 16.09 -10.89
C PHE A 120 2.52 17.31 -10.14
N SER A 121 3.36 18.31 -9.93
CA SER A 121 2.90 19.56 -9.37
C SER A 121 3.68 20.75 -9.88
N ASP A 122 2.95 21.85 -10.10
CA ASP A 122 3.46 23.18 -10.45
C ASP A 122 3.61 24.09 -9.20
N GLY A 123 3.37 23.54 -8.00
CA GLY A 123 3.36 24.23 -6.71
C GLY A 123 1.97 24.72 -6.27
N THR A 124 1.07 24.94 -7.23
CA THR A 124 -0.31 25.42 -7.01
C THR A 124 -1.38 24.36 -7.27
N THR A 125 -1.06 23.32 -8.05
CA THR A 125 -1.96 22.22 -8.39
C THR A 125 -1.16 20.92 -8.40
N VAL A 126 -1.79 19.82 -7.96
CA VAL A 126 -1.22 18.47 -8.08
C VAL A 126 -2.05 17.69 -9.09
N TYR A 127 -1.38 17.13 -10.07
CA TYR A 127 -1.94 16.30 -11.13
C TYR A 127 -1.53 14.86 -10.89
N GLU A 128 -2.45 13.94 -11.15
CA GLU A 128 -2.16 12.52 -11.19
C GLU A 128 -2.02 12.10 -12.65
N CYS A 129 -0.86 11.58 -13.03
CA CYS A 129 -0.62 11.04 -14.35
C CYS A 129 -0.37 9.53 -14.26
N THR A 130 -1.02 8.78 -15.13
CA THR A 130 -0.86 7.32 -15.27
C THR A 130 -0.38 6.90 -16.65
N SER A 131 -0.30 7.84 -17.59
CA SER A 131 0.18 7.63 -18.96
C SER A 131 1.20 8.69 -19.38
N PRO A 132 2.15 8.38 -20.29
CA PRO A 132 3.08 9.37 -20.83
C PRO A 132 2.39 10.54 -21.55
N GLU A 133 1.25 10.30 -22.19
CA GLU A 133 0.50 11.31 -22.93
C GLU A 133 -0.01 12.42 -21.98
N GLU A 134 -0.57 12.05 -20.83
CA GLU A 134 -1.00 13.00 -19.79
C GLU A 134 0.17 13.88 -19.30
N ILE A 135 1.38 13.33 -19.23
CA ILE A 135 2.58 14.07 -18.82
C ILE A 135 2.98 15.08 -19.90
N VAL A 136 2.93 14.66 -21.17
CA VAL A 136 3.24 15.54 -22.30
C VAL A 136 2.26 16.70 -22.35
N ASP A 137 0.96 16.44 -22.21
CA ASP A 137 -0.08 17.47 -22.21
C ASP A 137 0.12 18.48 -21.08
N LEU A 138 0.53 18.01 -19.89
CA LEU A 138 0.85 18.89 -18.76
C LEU A 138 2.04 19.82 -19.07
N LEU A 139 3.08 19.31 -19.74
CA LEU A 139 4.29 20.06 -20.07
C LEU A 139 4.11 21.03 -21.24
N GLN A 140 3.19 20.76 -22.18
CA GLN A 140 2.96 21.60 -23.36
C GLN A 140 2.57 23.05 -23.01
N GLY A 141 2.04 23.30 -21.82
CA GLY A 141 1.73 24.65 -21.32
C GLY A 141 2.95 25.52 -21.00
N GLY A 142 4.19 25.01 -21.10
CA GLY A 142 5.42 25.75 -20.77
C GLY A 142 5.66 25.94 -19.27
N GLN A 143 4.86 25.29 -18.44
CA GLN A 143 4.96 25.31 -16.98
C GLN A 143 6.05 24.36 -16.47
N GLY A 144 6.83 24.82 -15.50
CA GLY A 144 7.77 23.96 -14.79
C GLY A 144 7.02 23.11 -13.77
N VAL A 145 7.11 21.78 -13.91
CA VAL A 145 6.50 20.83 -12.97
C VAL A 145 7.57 19.93 -12.38
N PHE A 146 7.36 19.52 -11.14
CA PHE A 146 8.13 18.43 -10.55
C PHE A 146 7.26 17.17 -10.50
N GLY A 147 7.88 16.01 -10.73
CA GLY A 147 7.22 14.70 -10.68
C GLY A 147 7.67 13.88 -9.49
N ILE A 148 6.73 13.22 -8.81
CA ILE A 148 6.96 12.21 -7.78
C ILE A 148 6.35 10.90 -8.28
N ALA A 149 7.22 9.99 -8.71
CA ALA A 149 6.83 8.62 -9.02
C ALA A 149 6.52 7.86 -7.72
N VAL A 150 5.27 7.41 -7.57
CA VAL A 150 4.83 6.65 -6.39
C VAL A 150 5.49 5.27 -6.36
N SER A 151 5.76 4.68 -7.54
CA SER A 151 6.53 3.44 -7.71
C SER A 151 7.90 3.49 -7.04
N GLY A 152 8.64 4.58 -7.22
CA GLY A 152 9.96 4.75 -6.59
C GLY A 152 9.86 4.79 -5.06
N ALA A 153 8.89 5.53 -4.52
CA ALA A 153 8.64 5.55 -3.08
C ALA A 153 8.24 4.16 -2.54
N MET A 154 7.44 3.40 -3.30
CA MET A 154 7.04 2.04 -2.96
C MET A 154 8.23 1.08 -2.94
N GLN A 155 9.14 1.15 -3.92
CA GLN A 155 10.35 0.34 -3.97
C GLN A 155 11.28 0.64 -2.79
N GLU A 156 11.49 1.92 -2.47
CA GLU A 156 12.31 2.33 -1.32
C GLU A 156 11.74 1.82 0.01
N ILE A 157 10.42 1.89 0.19
CA ILE A 157 9.77 1.38 1.39
C ILE A 157 9.92 -0.14 1.44
N SER A 158 9.61 -0.85 0.36
CA SER A 158 9.73 -2.31 0.31
C SER A 158 11.16 -2.78 0.63
N GLY A 159 12.17 -2.02 0.21
CA GLY A 159 13.58 -2.30 0.49
C GLY A 159 14.02 -2.06 1.93
N THR A 160 13.26 -1.32 2.75
CA THR A 160 13.66 -0.97 4.13
C THR A 160 12.69 -1.50 5.18
N ILE A 161 11.44 -1.76 4.80
CA ILE A 161 10.36 -2.06 5.75
C ILE A 161 10.57 -3.38 6.51
N HIS A 162 11.31 -4.32 5.92
CA HIS A 162 11.64 -5.60 6.54
C HIS A 162 12.61 -5.47 7.73
N GLU A 163 13.31 -4.35 7.85
CA GLU A 163 14.21 -4.07 8.98
C GLU A 163 13.45 -3.65 10.25
N PHE A 164 12.14 -3.42 10.14
CA PHE A 164 11.30 -2.91 11.22
C PHE A 164 10.34 -3.97 11.75
N PRO A 165 10.11 -4.02 13.07
CA PRO A 165 9.15 -4.95 13.65
C PRO A 165 7.75 -4.59 13.16
N ALA A 166 7.11 -5.57 12.53
CA ALA A 166 5.72 -5.50 12.11
C ALA A 166 4.83 -6.18 13.16
N GLU A 167 3.60 -5.70 13.32
CA GLU A 167 2.64 -6.22 14.30
C GLU A 167 1.29 -6.48 13.65
N ARG A 168 0.68 -7.61 14.01
CA ARG A 168 -0.71 -7.86 13.62
C ARG A 168 -1.68 -7.11 14.52
N ALA A 169 -2.77 -6.62 13.94
CA ALA A 169 -3.86 -5.99 14.67
C ALA A 169 -4.53 -6.94 15.67
N ASP A 170 -4.61 -8.23 15.34
CA ASP A 170 -5.25 -9.32 16.10
C ASP A 170 -4.34 -9.88 17.23
N GLY A 171 -3.11 -9.40 17.36
CA GLY A 171 -2.15 -9.90 18.34
C GLY A 171 -1.50 -11.25 17.98
N GLY A 172 -1.74 -11.77 16.78
CA GLY A 172 -1.02 -12.92 16.26
C GLY A 172 0.44 -12.60 15.95
N VAL A 173 1.25 -13.64 15.81
CA VAL A 173 2.67 -13.52 15.45
C VAL A 173 2.76 -13.15 13.96
N VAL A 174 3.52 -12.11 13.62
CA VAL A 174 3.91 -11.88 12.22
C VAL A 174 4.98 -12.91 11.90
N GLU A 175 4.67 -13.86 11.02
CA GLU A 175 5.70 -14.73 10.46
C GLU A 175 6.62 -13.87 9.59
N THR A 176 7.78 -13.50 10.12
CA THR A 176 8.87 -12.99 9.30
C THR A 176 9.27 -14.13 8.37
N HIS A 177 8.89 -14.05 7.10
CA HIS A 177 9.50 -14.86 6.05
C HIS A 177 10.97 -14.45 5.98
N GLU A 178 11.79 -15.08 6.82
CA GLU A 178 13.22 -15.17 6.57
C GLU A 178 13.38 -15.72 5.15
N PRO A 179 14.17 -15.07 4.27
CA PRO A 179 14.33 -15.55 2.92
C PRO A 179 14.84 -16.99 2.97
N ASP A 180 14.00 -17.90 2.49
CA ASP A 180 14.22 -19.35 2.49
C ASP A 180 15.63 -19.70 2.02
N GLU A 181 16.51 -20.05 2.97
CA GLU A 181 17.90 -20.44 2.72
C GLU A 181 17.98 -21.60 1.70
N LEU A 182 16.92 -22.41 1.55
CA LEU A 182 16.88 -23.50 0.57
C LEU A 182 16.84 -22.98 -0.88
N THR A 183 16.23 -21.83 -1.15
CA THR A 183 16.20 -21.25 -2.50
C THR A 183 17.57 -20.72 -2.91
N GLN A 184 18.32 -20.11 -1.98
CA GLN A 184 19.73 -19.72 -2.22
C GLN A 184 20.63 -20.95 -2.43
N ARG A 185 20.46 -22.02 -1.64
CA ARG A 185 21.24 -23.27 -1.82
C ARG A 185 20.92 -23.99 -3.13
N ARG A 186 19.68 -23.91 -3.63
CA ARG A 186 19.29 -24.50 -4.93
C ARG A 186 19.89 -23.76 -6.12
N ASN A 187 20.02 -22.44 -6.05
CA ASN A 187 20.70 -21.66 -7.09
C ASN A 187 22.22 -21.87 -7.07
N ALA A 188 22.82 -22.05 -5.89
CA ALA A 188 24.26 -22.34 -5.76
C ALA A 188 24.66 -23.73 -6.32
N ARG A 189 23.73 -24.69 -6.40
CA ARG A 189 23.99 -26.05 -6.94
C ARG A 189 23.72 -26.19 -8.44
N LYS A 190 23.16 -25.19 -9.11
CA LYS A 190 22.85 -25.27 -10.56
C LYS A 190 23.94 -24.69 -11.47
N THR A 191 25.07 -24.25 -10.91
CA THR A 191 26.16 -23.59 -11.66
C THR A 191 27.48 -24.38 -11.65
N GLY A 192 27.42 -25.70 -11.48
CA GLY A 192 28.61 -26.58 -11.55
C GLY A 192 28.24 -27.99 -11.98
#